data_AF-A0A2A4J2J5-F1
#
_entry.id   AF-A0A2A4J2J5-F1
#
_cell.length_a   1.000
_cell.length_b   1.000
_cell.length_c   1.000
_cell.angle_alpha   90.00
_cell.angle_beta   90.00
_cell.angle_gamma   90.00
#
_symmetry.space_group_name_H-M   'P 1'
#
loop_
_entity.id
_entity.type
_entity.pdbx_description
1 polymer ?
#
loop_
_entity_poly.entity_id
_entity_poly.type
_entity_poly.pdbx_seq_one_letter_code
_entity_poly.pdbx_strand_id
1 'polypeptide(L)'
;MDIETKIKDDMKALGCHSDLKMSLAYNLYIHLVDEKLMYDTEYCYNKDIDTLYIVARPNKNEKLNIYVPIPTYDEISVDYINKIQENICTVETGPTVNLAFIEGDYTTVIYTFTKGIVDRPPPDKVSYQRAREGRRNFIDNELKKSRNVILNDALNGGVVDDDDCHVLD
;
A
#
# COMPACT_ATOMS: atom_id res chain seq x y z
N MET A 1 16.61 -20.07 31.86
CA MET A 1 15.43 -19.94 30.99
C MET A 1 15.95 -19.43 29.67
N ASP A 2 15.67 -20.14 28.59
CA ASP A 2 16.14 -19.77 27.25
C ASP A 2 15.54 -18.42 26.84
N ILE A 3 16.31 -17.58 26.13
CA ILE A 3 15.90 -16.24 25.70
C ILE A 3 14.69 -16.35 24.78
N GLU A 4 14.68 -17.38 23.91
CA GLU A 4 13.55 -17.69 23.04
C GLU A 4 12.27 -17.94 23.84
N THR A 5 12.33 -18.80 24.86
CA THR A 5 11.16 -19.14 25.68
C THR A 5 10.61 -17.90 26.38
N LYS A 6 11.49 -17.03 26.90
CA LYS A 6 11.08 -15.79 27.55
C LYS A 6 10.35 -14.85 26.58
N ILE A 7 10.88 -14.65 25.37
CA ILE A 7 10.25 -13.77 24.38
C ILE A 7 8.90 -14.34 23.94
N LYS A 8 8.81 -15.65 23.72
CA LYS A 8 7.54 -16.31 23.37
C LYS A 8 6.51 -16.22 24.50
N ASP A 9 6.93 -16.36 25.76
CA ASP A 9 6.05 -16.17 26.92
C ASP A 9 5.55 -14.72 27.04
N ASP A 10 6.41 -13.74 26.75
CA ASP A 10 6.01 -12.32 26.70
C ASP A 10 5.00 -12.05 25.57
N MET A 11 5.22 -12.62 24.37
CA MET A 11 4.26 -12.54 23.25
C MET A 11 2.91 -13.20 23.60
N LYS A 12 2.95 -14.28 24.37
CA LYS A 12 1.75 -14.95 24.89
C LYS A 12 1.01 -14.07 25.89
N ALA A 13 1.75 -13.36 26.76
CA ALA A 13 1.17 -12.42 27.73
C ALA A 13 0.50 -11.21 27.06
N LEU A 14 0.96 -10.80 25.87
CA LEU A 14 0.28 -9.78 25.07
C LEU A 14 -1.12 -10.22 24.56
N GLY A 15 -1.36 -11.53 24.50
CA GLY A 15 -2.64 -12.13 24.13
C GLY A 15 -2.61 -12.99 22.86
N CYS A 16 -1.43 -13.26 22.29
CA CYS A 16 -1.31 -14.21 21.20
C CYS A 16 -1.30 -15.65 21.75
N HIS A 17 -2.12 -16.52 21.19
CA HIS A 17 -2.20 -17.93 21.63
C HIS A 17 -1.78 -18.92 20.53
N SER A 18 -1.30 -18.42 19.39
CA SER A 18 -0.85 -19.24 18.27
C SER A 18 0.66 -19.44 18.33
N ASP A 19 1.09 -20.68 18.55
CA ASP A 19 2.51 -21.06 18.57
C ASP A 19 3.22 -20.74 17.25
N LEU A 20 2.50 -20.87 16.13
CA LEU A 20 3.00 -20.52 14.81
C LEU A 20 3.28 -19.01 14.73
N LYS A 21 2.30 -18.15 15.06
CA LYS A 21 2.49 -16.69 15.01
C LYS A 21 3.60 -16.22 15.93
N MET A 22 3.68 -16.78 17.14
CA MET A 22 4.75 -16.48 18.09
C MET A 22 6.13 -16.92 17.57
N SER A 23 6.21 -18.09 16.93
CA SER A 23 7.48 -18.57 16.34
C SER A 23 7.91 -17.72 15.15
N LEU A 24 6.98 -17.34 14.26
CA LEU A 24 7.27 -16.46 13.14
C LEU A 24 7.68 -15.06 13.61
N ALA A 25 6.97 -14.49 14.58
CA ALA A 25 7.32 -13.20 15.18
C ALA A 25 8.68 -13.25 15.88
N TYR A 26 8.99 -14.30 16.63
CA TYR A 26 10.30 -14.47 17.26
C TYR A 26 11.43 -14.48 16.22
N ASN A 27 11.30 -15.28 15.15
CA ASN A 27 12.30 -15.32 14.10
C ASN A 27 12.47 -13.96 13.41
N LEU A 28 11.37 -13.26 13.13
CA LEU A 28 11.43 -11.91 12.58
C LEU A 28 12.12 -10.93 13.53
N TYR A 29 11.86 -11.02 14.83
CA TYR A 29 12.48 -10.16 15.84
C TYR A 29 14.00 -10.34 15.83
N ILE A 30 14.47 -11.58 15.88
CA ILE A 30 15.90 -11.90 15.81
C ILE A 30 16.50 -11.45 14.48
N HIS A 31 15.83 -11.69 13.35
CA HIS A 31 16.29 -11.23 12.04
C HIS A 31 16.47 -9.70 11.99
N LEU A 32 15.53 -8.94 12.54
CA LEU A 32 15.60 -7.47 12.55
C LEU A 32 16.70 -6.94 13.48
N VAL A 33 16.91 -7.60 14.63
CA VAL A 33 17.92 -7.19 15.62
C VAL A 33 19.33 -7.64 15.22
N ASP A 34 19.53 -8.90 14.87
CA ASP A 34 20.87 -9.49 14.70
C ASP A 34 21.38 -9.38 13.26
N GLU A 35 20.52 -9.54 12.25
CA GLU A 35 20.94 -9.49 10.85
C GLU A 35 20.80 -8.09 10.24
N LYS A 36 19.66 -7.42 10.48
CA LYS A 36 19.41 -6.07 9.94
C LYS A 36 19.90 -4.94 10.84
N LEU A 37 20.26 -5.22 12.10
CA LEU A 37 20.76 -4.25 13.08
C LEU A 37 19.84 -3.02 13.25
N MET A 38 18.52 -3.26 13.29
CA MET A 38 17.53 -2.19 13.44
C MET A 38 17.46 -1.67 14.88
N TYR A 39 16.96 -0.44 15.03
CA TYR A 39 16.87 0.27 16.30
C TYR A 39 15.45 0.26 16.86
N ASP A 40 15.32 0.43 18.17
CA ASP A 40 14.03 0.53 18.88
C ASP A 40 13.05 -0.60 18.49
N THR A 41 13.55 -1.85 18.47
CA THR A 41 12.78 -3.00 18.02
C THR A 41 11.90 -3.54 19.15
N GLU A 42 10.59 -3.48 18.96
CA GLU A 42 9.59 -3.95 19.92
C GLU A 42 8.55 -4.84 19.23
N TYR A 43 8.08 -5.88 19.92
CA TYR A 43 6.99 -6.73 19.44
C TYR A 43 5.66 -6.28 20.05
N CYS A 44 4.62 -6.28 19.22
CA CYS A 44 3.30 -5.82 19.57
C CYS A 44 2.25 -6.81 19.05
N TYR A 45 1.08 -6.83 19.71
CA TYR A 45 -0.04 -7.67 19.31
C TYR A 45 -1.30 -6.83 19.19
N ASN A 46 -1.93 -6.86 18.02
CA ASN A 46 -3.25 -6.26 17.81
C ASN A 46 -4.33 -7.35 17.93
N LYS A 47 -5.22 -7.20 18.93
CA LYS A 47 -6.30 -8.15 19.22
C LYS A 47 -7.45 -8.10 18.21
N ASP A 48 -7.71 -6.94 17.61
CA ASP A 48 -8.85 -6.73 16.71
C ASP A 48 -8.68 -7.47 15.38
N ILE A 49 -7.42 -7.61 14.94
CA ILE A 49 -7.07 -8.35 13.72
C ILE A 49 -6.28 -9.63 13.99
N ASP A 50 -6.04 -9.97 15.26
CA ASP A 50 -5.26 -11.14 15.69
C ASP A 50 -3.91 -11.22 14.97
N THR A 51 -3.12 -10.15 15.03
CA THR A 51 -1.83 -10.05 14.33
C THR A 51 -0.72 -9.64 15.30
N LEU A 52 0.31 -10.49 15.38
CA LEU A 52 1.60 -10.11 15.94
C LEU A 52 2.39 -9.34 14.89
N TYR A 53 3.03 -8.26 15.30
CA TYR A 53 3.86 -7.45 14.44
C TYR A 53 5.02 -6.87 15.25
N ILE A 54 6.09 -6.50 14.56
CA ILE A 54 7.26 -5.88 15.15
C ILE A 54 7.36 -4.47 14.63
N VAL A 55 7.69 -3.56 15.54
CA VAL A 55 7.91 -2.16 15.23
C VAL A 55 9.40 -1.91 15.40
N ALA A 56 10.05 -1.32 14.40
CA ALA A 56 11.50 -1.10 14.42
C ALA A 56 11.88 0.09 13.52
N ARG A 57 12.97 0.79 13.85
CA ARG A 57 13.56 1.83 13.01
C ARG A 57 14.72 1.26 12.19
N PRO A 58 14.73 1.42 10.87
CA PRO A 58 15.88 1.02 10.04
C PRO A 58 17.16 1.77 10.43
N ASN A 59 17.02 3.05 10.79
CA ASN A 59 18.11 3.92 11.24
C ASN A 59 17.66 4.78 12.42
N LYS A 60 18.59 5.23 13.27
CA LYS A 60 18.29 6.06 14.46
C LYS A 60 17.46 7.32 14.19
N ASN A 61 17.63 7.91 13.00
CA ASN A 61 16.97 9.15 12.60
C ASN A 61 15.74 8.93 11.70
N GLU A 62 15.42 7.67 11.38
CA GLU A 62 14.27 7.35 10.57
C GLU A 62 13.01 7.14 11.41
N LYS A 63 11.87 7.15 10.70
CA LYS A 63 10.59 6.83 11.29
C LYS A 63 10.53 5.35 11.65
N LEU A 64 9.67 5.06 12.61
CA LEU A 64 9.42 3.73 13.09
C LEU A 64 8.59 2.99 12.02
N ASN A 65 8.96 1.76 11.67
CA ASN A 65 8.29 0.98 10.64
C ASN A 65 7.66 -0.27 11.24
N ILE A 66 6.57 -0.74 10.62
CA ILE A 66 5.87 -1.95 11.02
C ILE A 66 6.32 -3.10 10.14
N TYR A 67 6.59 -4.25 10.75
CA TYR A 67 6.99 -5.50 10.13
C TYR A 67 6.05 -6.61 10.60
N VAL A 68 5.30 -7.20 9.68
CA VAL A 68 4.35 -8.28 9.97
C VAL A 68 4.92 -9.60 9.47
N PRO A 69 5.09 -10.61 10.34
CA PRO A 69 5.56 -11.94 9.94
C PRO A 69 4.44 -12.70 9.23
N ILE A 70 4.74 -13.22 8.05
CA ILE A 70 3.82 -13.98 7.19
C ILE A 70 4.52 -15.26 6.75
N PRO A 71 3.91 -16.45 6.86
CA PRO A 71 4.51 -17.65 6.28
C PRO A 71 4.40 -17.63 4.75
N THR A 72 5.40 -18.15 4.04
CA THR A 72 5.44 -18.13 2.56
C THR A 72 4.31 -18.90 1.87
N TYR A 73 3.69 -19.85 2.58
CA TYR A 73 2.59 -20.65 2.04
C TYR A 73 1.21 -19.97 2.18
N ASP A 74 1.10 -18.84 2.88
CA ASP A 74 -0.16 -18.11 3.01
C ASP A 74 -0.43 -17.26 1.77
N GLU A 75 -1.67 -17.32 1.28
CA GLU A 75 -2.14 -16.44 0.22
C GLU A 75 -2.48 -15.05 0.78
N ILE A 76 -1.84 -14.01 0.24
CA ILE A 76 -2.04 -12.63 0.69
C ILE A 76 -2.86 -11.86 -0.34
N SER A 77 -4.06 -11.43 0.08
CA SER A 77 -4.94 -10.56 -0.71
C SER A 77 -4.65 -9.07 -0.45
N VAL A 78 -5.02 -8.21 -1.40
CA VAL A 78 -4.93 -6.76 -1.22
C VAL A 78 -5.81 -6.29 -0.06
N ASP A 79 -6.98 -6.91 0.13
CA ASP A 79 -7.88 -6.62 1.26
C ASP A 79 -7.22 -6.89 2.62
N TYR A 80 -6.43 -7.97 2.72
CA TYR A 80 -5.68 -8.28 3.94
C TYR A 80 -4.63 -7.20 4.25
N ILE A 81 -3.89 -6.75 3.23
CA ILE A 81 -2.90 -5.68 3.36
C ILE A 81 -3.57 -4.37 3.80
N ASN A 82 -4.69 -4.02 3.16
CA ASN A 82 -5.47 -2.83 3.51
C ASN A 82 -5.97 -2.90 4.95
N LYS A 83 -6.50 -4.06 5.38
CA LYS A 83 -6.94 -4.27 6.76
C LYS A 83 -5.81 -4.08 7.75
N ILE A 84 -4.61 -4.60 7.48
CA ILE A 84 -3.44 -4.35 8.33
C ILE A 84 -3.10 -2.86 8.39
N GLN A 85 -3.04 -2.20 7.24
CA GLN A 85 -2.69 -0.77 7.17
C GLN A 85 -3.69 0.09 7.94
N GLU A 86 -4.99 -0.22 7.89
CA GLU A 86 -6.02 0.53 8.60
C GLU A 86 -6.00 0.32 10.12
N ASN A 87 -5.60 -0.86 10.59
CA ASN A 87 -5.66 -1.22 12.00
C ASN A 87 -4.33 -1.00 12.76
N ILE A 88 -3.19 -1.04 12.06
CA ILE A 88 -1.86 -1.00 12.70
C ILE A 88 -1.08 0.28 12.36
N CYS A 89 -1.24 0.86 11.15
CA CYS A 89 -0.49 2.06 10.82
C CYS A 89 -1.00 3.27 11.60
N THR A 90 -0.07 3.95 12.28
CA THR A 90 -0.32 5.18 13.03
C THR A 90 0.38 6.37 12.37
N VAL A 91 0.18 7.58 12.93
CA VAL A 91 0.86 8.80 12.46
C VAL A 91 2.38 8.69 12.59
N GLU A 92 2.87 8.00 13.63
CA GLU A 92 4.29 7.78 13.91
C GLU A 92 4.92 6.82 12.90
N THR A 93 4.20 5.73 12.56
CA THR A 93 4.72 4.70 11.65
C THR A 93 4.54 5.02 10.17
N GLY A 94 3.68 5.99 9.86
CA GLY A 94 3.34 6.35 8.48
C GLY A 94 2.45 5.31 7.78
N PRO A 95 2.15 5.52 6.48
CA PRO A 95 1.17 4.73 5.73
C PRO A 95 1.74 3.44 5.12
N THR A 96 2.92 3.02 5.55
CA THR A 96 3.65 1.87 5.01
C THR A 96 3.64 0.72 5.99
N VAL A 97 3.48 -0.50 5.46
CA VAL A 97 3.65 -1.74 6.22
C VAL A 97 4.61 -2.65 5.49
N ASN A 98 5.50 -3.31 6.22
CA ASN A 98 6.40 -4.30 5.67
C ASN A 98 5.86 -5.69 5.99
N LEU A 99 5.67 -6.54 4.98
CA LEU A 99 5.36 -7.95 5.17
C LEU A 99 6.66 -8.74 5.04
N ALA A 100 7.00 -9.47 6.09
CA ALA A 100 8.16 -10.34 6.14
C ALA A 100 7.70 -11.77 5.90
N PHE A 101 7.97 -12.28 4.69
CA PHE A 101 7.67 -13.64 4.30
C PHE A 101 8.76 -14.56 4.83
N ILE A 102 8.39 -15.52 5.66
CA ILE A 102 9.27 -16.43 6.36
C ILE A 102 9.00 -17.85 5.85
N GLU A 103 10.04 -18.46 5.28
CA GLU A 103 9.99 -19.83 4.79
C GLU A 103 10.23 -20.85 5.93
N GLY A 104 10.00 -22.15 5.67
CA GLY A 104 10.13 -23.20 6.69
C GLY A 104 11.55 -23.39 7.23
N ASP A 105 12.57 -22.89 6.52
CA ASP A 105 13.97 -22.84 6.96
C ASP A 105 14.35 -21.50 7.62
N TYR A 106 13.36 -20.64 7.87
CA TYR A 106 13.47 -19.28 8.41
C TYR A 106 14.13 -18.25 7.49
N THR A 107 14.33 -18.58 6.21
CA THR A 107 14.69 -17.58 5.21
C THR A 107 13.61 -16.49 5.18
N THR A 108 14.02 -15.24 5.40
CA THR A 108 13.12 -14.10 5.55
C THR A 108 13.30 -13.11 4.40
N VAL A 109 12.20 -12.81 3.69
CA VAL A 109 12.15 -11.80 2.62
C VAL A 109 11.13 -10.73 2.97
N ILE A 110 11.55 -9.46 2.96
CA ILE A 110 10.71 -8.34 3.39
C ILE A 110 10.29 -7.50 2.18
N TYR A 111 8.98 -7.31 2.00
CA TYR A 111 8.41 -6.42 1.01
C TYR A 111 7.66 -5.27 1.68
N THR A 112 7.87 -4.06 1.17
CA THR A 112 7.19 -2.85 1.66
C THR A 112 5.95 -2.56 0.83
N PHE A 113 4.80 -2.44 1.50
CA PHE A 113 3.52 -2.10 0.93
C PHE A 113 3.10 -0.71 1.43
N THR A 114 2.87 0.21 0.48
CA THR A 114 2.42 1.57 0.77
C THR A 114 0.92 1.66 0.59
N LYS A 115 0.22 2.47 1.40
CA LYS A 115 -1.22 2.70 1.23
C LYS A 115 -1.57 3.16 -0.19
N GLY A 116 -2.72 2.70 -0.70
CA GLY A 116 -3.22 3.02 -2.04
C GLY A 116 -3.00 1.92 -3.08
N ILE A 117 -2.67 0.71 -2.63
CA ILE A 117 -2.66 -0.47 -3.50
C ILE A 117 -4.10 -0.79 -3.86
N VAL A 118 -4.34 -0.81 -5.16
CA VAL A 118 -5.64 -1.18 -5.75
C VAL A 118 -5.43 -2.36 -6.65
N ASP A 119 -6.44 -3.23 -6.72
CA ASP A 119 -6.41 -4.32 -7.69
C ASP A 119 -6.23 -3.78 -9.09
N ARG A 120 -5.31 -4.41 -9.83
CA ARG A 120 -5.11 -4.07 -11.22
C ARG A 120 -6.43 -4.34 -11.96
N PRO A 121 -7.02 -3.34 -12.65
CA PRO A 121 -8.18 -3.61 -13.47
C PRO A 121 -7.83 -4.65 -14.53
N PRO A 122 -8.78 -5.51 -14.95
CA PRO A 122 -8.54 -6.44 -16.05
C PRO A 122 -8.04 -5.69 -17.29
N PRO A 123 -7.17 -6.30 -18.12
CA PRO A 123 -6.46 -5.62 -19.20
C PRO A 123 -7.38 -4.84 -20.15
N ASP A 124 -8.59 -5.34 -20.40
CA ASP A 124 -9.59 -4.69 -21.25
C ASP A 124 -10.11 -3.37 -20.66
N LYS A 125 -10.18 -3.26 -19.34
CA LYS A 125 -10.57 -2.01 -18.66
C LYS A 125 -9.41 -1.00 -18.66
N VAL A 126 -8.17 -1.47 -18.57
CA VAL A 126 -6.98 -0.60 -18.61
C VAL A 126 -6.80 0.03 -19.99
N SER A 127 -7.00 -0.74 -21.06
CA SER A 127 -6.94 -0.22 -22.43
C SER A 127 -8.01 0.83 -22.69
N TYR A 128 -9.25 0.59 -22.23
CA TYR A 128 -10.35 1.53 -22.33
C TYR A 128 -10.08 2.83 -21.54
N GLN A 129 -9.58 2.72 -20.31
CA GLN A 129 -9.20 3.87 -19.49
C GLN A 129 -8.10 4.70 -20.14
N ARG A 130 -7.04 4.07 -20.66
CA ARG A 130 -5.96 4.77 -21.39
C ARG A 130 -6.46 5.44 -22.67
N ALA A 131 -7.33 4.79 -23.44
CA ALA A 131 -7.92 5.39 -24.64
C ALA A 131 -8.79 6.62 -24.28
N ARG A 132 -9.56 6.54 -23.19
CA ARG A 132 -10.38 7.65 -22.69
C ARG A 132 -9.53 8.81 -22.18
N GLU A 133 -8.46 8.54 -21.42
CA GLU A 133 -7.50 9.57 -21.00
C GLU A 133 -6.78 10.19 -22.19
N GLY A 134 -6.34 9.38 -23.16
CA GLY A 134 -5.72 9.87 -24.39
C GLY A 134 -6.65 10.81 -25.16
N ARG A 135 -7.93 10.45 -25.29
CA ARG A 135 -8.94 11.30 -25.93
C ARG A 135 -9.18 12.60 -25.16
N ARG A 136 -9.24 12.53 -23.83
CA ARG A 136 -9.40 13.72 -22.97
C ARG A 136 -8.19 14.66 -23.09
N ASN A 137 -6.98 14.12 -23.02
CA ASN A 137 -5.75 14.90 -23.17
C ASN A 137 -5.61 15.52 -24.56
N PHE A 138 -6.05 14.81 -25.60
CA PHE A 138 -6.10 15.36 -26.95
C PHE A 138 -7.05 16.56 -27.02
N ILE A 139 -8.29 16.41 -26.53
CA ILE A 139 -9.27 17.49 -26.49
C ILE A 139 -8.74 18.68 -25.69
N ASP A 140 -8.19 18.46 -24.49
CA ASP A 140 -7.63 19.53 -23.66
C ASP A 140 -6.48 20.27 -24.34
N ASN A 141 -5.63 19.56 -25.10
CA ASN A 141 -4.56 20.17 -25.87
C ASN A 141 -5.08 20.97 -27.05
N GLU A 142 -6.06 20.47 -27.79
CA GLU A 142 -6.68 21.23 -28.89
C GLU A 142 -7.42 22.47 -28.37
N LEU A 143 -8.17 22.36 -27.26
CA LEU A 143 -8.80 23.50 -26.61
C LEU A 143 -7.78 24.55 -26.15
N LYS A 144 -6.61 24.13 -25.64
CA LYS A 144 -5.53 25.05 -25.28
C LYS A 144 -4.92 25.75 -26.49
N LYS A 145 -4.68 25.02 -27.59
CA LYS A 145 -4.13 25.60 -28.83
C LYS A 145 -5.09 26.61 -29.45
N SER A 146 -6.37 26.26 -29.50
CA SER A 146 -7.42 27.08 -30.11
C SER A 146 -8.01 28.13 -29.17
N ARG A 147 -7.48 28.26 -27.94
CA ARG A 147 -8.02 29.13 -26.89
C ARG A 147 -8.25 30.58 -27.36
N ASN A 148 -7.28 31.16 -28.06
CA ASN A 148 -7.37 32.56 -28.51
C ASN A 148 -8.42 32.74 -29.59
N VAL A 149 -8.60 31.75 -30.47
CA VAL A 149 -9.63 31.76 -31.52
C VAL A 149 -11.01 31.65 -30.89
N ILE A 150 -11.22 30.68 -30.00
CA ILE A 150 -12.47 30.49 -29.26
C ILE A 150 -12.86 31.76 -28.47
N LEU A 151 -11.89 32.38 -27.80
CA LEU A 151 -12.12 33.61 -27.05
C LEU A 151 -12.51 34.78 -27.97
N ASN A 152 -11.85 34.88 -29.12
CA ASN A 152 -12.11 35.93 -30.11
C ASN A 152 -13.50 35.77 -30.73
N ASP A 153 -13.89 34.55 -31.10
CA ASP A 153 -15.21 34.25 -31.66
C ASP A 153 -16.33 34.47 -30.63
N ALA A 154 -16.08 34.18 -29.35
CA ALA A 154 -17.04 34.45 -28.28
C ALA A 154 -17.24 35.95 -28.01
N LEU A 155 -16.20 36.77 -28.17
CA LEU A 155 -16.24 38.22 -27.90
C LEU A 155 -16.72 39.03 -29.10
N ASN A 156 -16.35 38.63 -30.31
CA ASN A 156 -16.56 39.41 -31.53
C ASN A 156 -17.62 38.81 -32.47
N GLY A 157 -18.24 37.70 -32.08
CA GLY A 157 -19.21 36.98 -32.90
C GLY A 157 -18.51 36.16 -33.97
N GLY A 158 -18.36 34.86 -33.74
CA GLY A 158 -17.84 33.92 -34.73
C GLY A 158 -18.74 33.83 -35.96
N VAL A 159 -18.17 33.46 -37.10
CA VAL A 159 -18.94 33.13 -38.30
C VAL A 159 -19.71 31.85 -38.00
N VAL A 160 -21.04 31.96 -37.94
CA VAL A 160 -21.95 30.81 -37.92
C VAL A 160 -22.17 30.46 -39.39
N ASP A 161 -21.79 29.25 -39.81
CA ASP A 161 -22.19 28.77 -41.13
C ASP A 161 -23.71 28.63 -41.11
N ASP A 162 -24.40 29.47 -41.88
CA ASP A 162 -25.87 29.46 -42.00
C ASP A 162 -26.41 28.19 -42.68
N ASP A 163 -25.54 27.31 -43.20
CA ASP A 163 -25.89 26.12 -43.99
C ASP A 163 -26.28 24.88 -43.15
N ASP A 164 -26.02 24.86 -41.84
CA ASP A 164 -26.33 23.69 -40.98
C ASP A 164 -27.72 23.77 -40.29
N CYS A 165 -28.46 24.87 -40.49
CA CYS A 165 -29.81 25.04 -39.94
C CYS A 165 -30.89 24.65 -40.96
N HIS A 166 -30.87 23.41 -41.46
CA HIS A 166 -32.07 22.85 -42.10
C HIS A 166 -33.11 22.52 -41.02
N VAL A 167 -34.08 23.42 -40.85
CA VAL A 167 -35.34 23.11 -40.17
C VAL A 167 -36.05 22.08 -41.05
N LEU A 168 -36.09 20.84 -40.59
CA LEU A 168 -36.92 19.81 -41.21
C LEU A 168 -38.38 20.17 -40.95
N ASP A 169 -39.14 20.42 -42.03
CA ASP A 169 -40.61 20.50 -42.01
C ASP A 169 -41.24 19.14 -41.61
#